data_AF-A0A7S4VXB1-F1
#
_entry.id   AF-A0A7S4VXB1-F1
#
_cell.length_a   1.000
_cell.length_b   1.000
_cell.length_c   1.000
_cell.angle_alpha   90.00
_cell.angle_beta   90.00
_cell.angle_gamma   90.00
#
_symmetry.space_group_name_H-M   'P 1'
#
loop_
_entity.id
_entity.type
_entity.pdbx_description
1 polymer ?
#
loop_
_entity_poly.entity_id
_entity_poly.type
_entity_poly.pdbx_seq_one_letter_code
_entity_poly.pdbx_strand_id
1 'polypeptide(L)'
;RHSASTMSRAFAALVLLASLGPSSGARFVQENAFTKEASSEELIMEPFGGFDLVAPHTEESLDPTEREEVLSVPDKCFPDPWAAKRKAGDADEEDVNDDGRNGSALLDLDLDDRFKNFKCNRQEYSDFLSMYGLAGKEKDEINAANFSYKTVCEKNNVIWIYPAEDPNGAFSINTNVCHRLTLWSGTACSVQVRRVSSVKDGVAFLNSLPPDSARHVVLGGHGTGQALAWGSGMHRVGVETDKEGIPLGRIVKFTKDFKTISKVKKPVPSGSIGYVGKVDNAKDVMVFFDGDLGTQWVRTRDFAGHQVVGSPMTDLLDPLSRVLQRHGSIFMDSCLSATDQLKPNLAEYVAQKVGKGARVFGSILSFNKVDVQRTEAWHADIKMSEEFVQRIYVNGQARCPLWAGNVWPGAEGNCQCKTDFKCATKAGKSCPSAKGQTSDVDFLPYCAEPWAEDQCQ
;
A
#
# COMPACT_ATOMS: atom_id res chain seq x y z
N ARG A 1 46.25 32.51 -29.03
CA ARG A 1 47.08 31.41 -29.57
C ARG A 1 48.24 31.21 -28.60
N HIS A 2 48.62 29.95 -28.32
CA HIS A 2 49.80 29.38 -27.60
C HIS A 2 50.74 30.30 -26.77
N SER A 3 51.33 29.85 -25.66
CA SER A 3 51.75 28.48 -25.34
C SER A 3 51.55 28.08 -23.87
N ALA A 4 51.94 26.86 -23.51
CA ALA A 4 51.81 26.28 -22.17
C ALA A 4 53.12 25.64 -21.67
N SER A 5 53.25 25.49 -20.35
CA SER A 5 54.13 24.52 -19.67
C SER A 5 53.38 24.04 -18.40
N THR A 6 52.99 22.77 -18.28
CA THR A 6 53.79 21.54 -18.14
C THR A 6 54.39 21.37 -16.73
N MET A 7 53.71 20.59 -15.89
CA MET A 7 54.38 19.66 -14.97
C MET A 7 53.45 18.51 -14.58
N SER A 8 53.94 17.27 -14.56
CA SER A 8 53.20 16.08 -14.14
C SER A 8 54.16 14.90 -13.93
N ARG A 9 53.78 13.95 -13.06
CA ARG A 9 54.52 12.74 -12.65
C ARG A 9 55.81 13.02 -11.85
N ALA A 10 56.35 12.09 -11.06
CA ALA A 10 55.82 10.99 -10.22
C ALA A 10 57.04 10.36 -9.51
N PHE A 11 56.86 9.66 -8.38
CA PHE A 11 57.42 8.32 -8.11
C PHE A 11 56.96 7.82 -6.72
N ALA A 12 57.13 6.52 -6.45
CA ALA A 12 56.72 5.84 -5.23
C ALA A 12 57.92 5.18 -4.50
N ALA A 13 57.73 4.85 -3.23
CA ALA A 13 58.60 3.95 -2.46
C ALA A 13 57.75 3.10 -1.51
N LEU A 14 58.09 1.81 -1.36
CA LEU A 14 57.35 0.80 -0.59
C LEU A 14 58.34 -0.25 -0.08
N VAL A 15 58.36 -0.54 1.23
CA VAL A 15 59.29 -1.51 1.87
C VAL A 15 58.61 -2.33 2.99
N LEU A 16 59.09 -3.56 3.18
CA LEU A 16 58.59 -4.71 3.96
C LEU A 16 59.75 -5.23 4.85
N LEU A 17 59.66 -6.06 5.92
CA LEU A 17 58.66 -6.81 6.72
C LEU A 17 59.44 -7.27 8.02
N ALA A 18 58.95 -7.84 9.14
CA ALA A 18 57.65 -8.25 9.71
C ALA A 18 57.82 -8.43 11.25
N SER A 19 56.77 -8.75 12.02
CA SER A 19 56.86 -9.74 13.13
C SER A 19 55.49 -10.17 13.70
N LEU A 20 55.45 -11.36 14.32
CA LEU A 20 54.28 -12.02 14.92
C LEU A 20 54.66 -12.52 16.33
N GLY A 21 53.71 -12.58 17.29
CA GLY A 21 53.96 -13.15 18.62
C GLY A 21 52.77 -13.03 19.61
N PRO A 22 52.29 -14.11 20.27
CA PRO A 22 51.08 -14.08 21.09
C PRO A 22 51.23 -14.46 22.58
N SER A 23 50.28 -14.03 23.43
CA SER A 23 49.80 -14.70 24.66
C SER A 23 48.59 -13.91 25.20
N SER A 24 47.42 -14.52 25.45
CA SER A 24 47.02 -15.36 26.60
C SER A 24 46.69 -14.54 27.87
N GLY A 25 45.40 -14.42 28.18
CA GLY A 25 44.87 -13.44 29.14
C GLY A 25 44.78 -13.86 30.61
N ALA A 26 44.23 -12.97 31.43
CA ALA A 26 43.88 -13.21 32.83
C ALA A 26 42.58 -12.45 33.22
N ARG A 27 41.95 -12.92 34.31
CA ARG A 27 40.67 -12.45 34.84
C ARG A 27 40.71 -10.99 35.30
N PHE A 28 39.55 -10.34 35.30
CA PHE A 28 39.18 -9.46 36.40
C PHE A 28 37.80 -9.85 36.94
N VAL A 29 37.66 -9.81 38.26
CA VAL A 29 36.39 -9.94 38.98
C VAL A 29 35.97 -8.54 39.38
N GLN A 30 34.69 -8.21 39.27
CA GLN A 30 34.14 -7.05 39.95
C GLN A 30 32.79 -7.39 40.56
N GLU A 31 32.81 -7.61 41.88
CA GLU A 31 31.61 -7.62 42.69
C GLU A 31 31.06 -6.19 42.77
N ASN A 32 29.74 -6.05 42.76
CA ASN A 32 29.06 -4.88 43.30
C ASN A 32 27.64 -5.29 43.69
N ALA A 33 27.46 -5.57 44.98
CA ALA A 33 26.13 -5.66 45.57
C ALA A 33 25.67 -4.25 45.93
N PHE A 34 24.44 -3.90 45.54
CA PHE A 34 23.71 -2.84 46.24
C PHE A 34 22.25 -3.25 46.44
N THR A 35 21.65 -2.76 47.52
CA THR A 35 20.45 -3.34 48.12
C THR A 35 19.15 -2.79 47.57
N LYS A 36 18.06 -3.50 47.91
CA LYS A 36 16.68 -3.02 47.90
C LYS A 36 16.56 -1.52 48.19
N GLU A 37 15.64 -0.87 47.50
CA GLU A 37 14.57 -0.17 48.20
C GLU A 37 13.24 -0.40 47.46
N ALA A 38 12.12 -0.35 48.18
CA ALA A 38 10.80 -0.63 47.63
C ALA A 38 9.79 0.34 48.25
N SER A 39 9.26 1.25 47.43
CA SER A 39 8.22 2.21 47.82
C SER A 39 6.88 1.79 47.22
N SER A 40 6.05 1.13 48.02
CA SER A 40 4.64 0.89 47.71
C SER A 40 3.83 2.13 48.06
N GLU A 41 3.47 2.95 47.08
CA GLU A 41 2.48 4.02 47.27
C GLU A 41 1.07 3.45 47.13
N GLU A 42 0.25 3.60 48.19
CA GLU A 42 -1.16 3.24 48.18
C GLU A 42 -1.96 4.28 47.41
N LEU A 43 -2.44 3.92 46.21
CA LEU A 43 -3.38 4.79 45.49
C LEU A 43 -4.81 4.55 45.99
N ILE A 44 -5.28 5.46 46.85
CA ILE A 44 -6.65 5.47 47.36
C ILE A 44 -7.62 5.74 46.19
N MET A 45 -8.46 4.77 45.84
CA MET A 45 -9.55 4.96 44.90
C MET A 45 -10.84 5.30 45.66
N GLU A 46 -11.37 6.51 45.48
CA GLU A 46 -12.73 6.83 45.89
C GLU A 46 -13.76 6.27 44.89
N PRO A 47 -14.93 5.81 45.35
CA PRO A 47 -15.95 5.23 44.49
C PRO A 47 -16.77 6.33 43.78
N PHE A 48 -16.63 6.46 42.46
CA PHE A 48 -17.54 7.27 41.67
C PHE A 48 -18.94 6.64 41.59
N GLY A 49 -19.96 7.50 41.55
CA GLY A 49 -21.37 7.14 41.71
C GLY A 49 -21.95 6.27 40.59
N GLY A 50 -23.10 5.64 40.89
CA GLY A 50 -23.75 4.69 40.01
C GLY A 50 -24.36 5.30 38.74
N PHE A 51 -24.47 4.46 37.71
CA PHE A 51 -25.30 4.71 36.53
C PHE A 51 -26.64 3.98 36.67
N ASP A 52 -27.73 4.66 36.33
CA ASP A 52 -29.07 4.06 36.31
C ASP A 52 -29.21 2.99 35.23
N LEU A 53 -29.77 1.84 35.60
CA LEU A 53 -30.08 0.74 34.70
C LEU A 53 -31.40 1.01 33.95
N VAL A 54 -31.30 1.64 32.78
CA VAL A 54 -32.43 1.70 31.83
C VAL A 54 -32.66 0.30 31.26
N ALA A 55 -33.88 -0.22 31.41
CA ALA A 55 -34.25 -1.55 30.94
C ALA A 55 -34.22 -1.66 29.40
N PRO A 56 -33.88 -2.84 28.84
CA PRO A 56 -33.91 -3.04 27.40
C PRO A 56 -35.33 -2.99 26.85
N HIS A 57 -35.52 -2.29 25.73
CA HIS A 57 -36.75 -2.37 24.96
C HIS A 57 -36.90 -3.77 24.33
N THR A 58 -38.14 -4.22 24.20
CA THR A 58 -38.51 -5.49 23.57
C THR A 58 -38.15 -5.51 22.09
N GLU A 59 -37.49 -6.58 21.62
CA GLU A 59 -37.27 -6.82 20.20
C GLU A 59 -38.61 -7.06 19.48
N GLU A 60 -38.90 -6.26 18.46
CA GLU A 60 -40.05 -6.48 17.58
C GLU A 60 -39.63 -7.37 16.39
N SER A 61 -40.30 -8.51 16.23
CA SER A 61 -39.95 -9.55 15.26
C SER A 61 -40.23 -9.12 13.81
N LEU A 62 -39.21 -8.59 13.12
CA LEU A 62 -39.31 -8.25 11.70
C LEU A 62 -39.16 -9.49 10.77
N ASP A 63 -39.99 -9.52 9.74
CA ASP A 63 -40.16 -10.64 8.80
C ASP A 63 -38.99 -10.73 7.78
N PRO A 64 -38.31 -11.88 7.62
CA PRO A 64 -37.07 -11.99 6.84
C PRO A 64 -37.26 -12.11 5.31
N THR A 65 -38.38 -11.63 4.75
CA THR A 65 -38.83 -12.01 3.39
C THR A 65 -38.58 -10.96 2.30
N GLU A 66 -38.13 -9.74 2.61
CA GLU A 66 -37.89 -8.68 1.61
C GLU A 66 -36.43 -8.21 1.46
N ARG A 67 -36.07 -7.85 0.22
CA ARG A 67 -34.79 -7.25 -0.26
C ARG A 67 -33.53 -8.13 -0.24
N GLU A 68 -33.52 -9.15 -1.11
CA GLU A 68 -32.27 -9.55 -1.81
C GLU A 68 -32.00 -8.58 -2.99
N GLU A 69 -31.46 -7.38 -2.71
CA GLU A 69 -30.86 -6.55 -3.78
C GLU A 69 -29.49 -7.15 -4.18
N VAL A 70 -29.42 -7.66 -5.41
CA VAL A 70 -28.19 -8.27 -5.96
C VAL A 70 -27.20 -7.16 -6.35
N LEU A 71 -26.34 -6.78 -5.41
CA LEU A 71 -25.26 -5.81 -5.62
C LEU A 71 -24.30 -6.27 -6.73
N SER A 72 -24.31 -5.58 -7.86
CA SER A 72 -23.35 -5.77 -8.94
C SER A 72 -22.00 -5.09 -8.61
N VAL A 73 -20.91 -5.83 -8.75
CA VAL A 73 -19.56 -5.26 -8.72
C VAL A 73 -19.31 -4.53 -10.05
N PRO A 74 -18.75 -3.31 -10.07
CA PRO A 74 -18.48 -2.62 -11.33
C PRO A 74 -17.37 -3.31 -12.16
N ASP A 75 -17.68 -3.67 -13.41
CA ASP A 75 -16.76 -4.31 -14.38
C ASP A 75 -15.43 -3.54 -14.56
N LYS A 76 -15.43 -2.24 -14.27
CA LYS A 76 -14.26 -1.34 -14.29
C LYS A 76 -13.07 -1.85 -13.45
N CYS A 77 -13.27 -2.79 -12.51
CA CYS A 77 -12.18 -3.34 -11.69
C CYS A 77 -11.36 -4.46 -12.37
N PHE A 78 -11.95 -5.19 -13.33
CA PHE A 78 -11.33 -6.36 -13.97
C PHE A 78 -11.71 -6.44 -15.46
N PRO A 79 -10.97 -5.82 -16.38
CA PRO A 79 -11.19 -6.02 -17.81
C PRO A 79 -10.92 -7.49 -18.22
N ASP A 80 -11.82 -8.07 -19.01
CA ASP A 80 -11.72 -9.48 -19.45
C ASP A 80 -10.36 -9.78 -20.14
N PRO A 81 -9.49 -10.63 -19.56
CA PRO A 81 -8.21 -10.97 -20.18
C PRO A 81 -8.37 -11.74 -21.50
N TRP A 82 -9.55 -12.33 -21.76
CA TRP A 82 -9.87 -12.99 -23.03
C TRP A 82 -10.40 -12.03 -24.11
N ALA A 83 -10.73 -10.78 -23.77
CA ALA A 83 -11.08 -9.76 -24.76
C ALA A 83 -9.85 -9.29 -25.54
N ALA A 84 -8.70 -9.18 -24.88
CA ALA A 84 -7.44 -8.78 -25.51
C ALA A 84 -6.96 -9.83 -26.54
N LYS A 85 -6.93 -11.12 -26.16
CA LYS A 85 -6.48 -12.20 -27.05
C LYS A 85 -7.38 -12.42 -28.27
N ARG A 86 -8.64 -11.98 -28.25
CA ARG A 86 -9.57 -12.06 -29.39
C ARG A 86 -9.34 -11.00 -30.48
N LYS A 87 -8.34 -10.11 -30.33
CA LYS A 87 -7.89 -9.16 -31.36
C LYS A 87 -6.46 -9.37 -31.87
N ALA A 88 -5.76 -10.39 -31.37
CA ALA A 88 -4.38 -10.70 -31.73
C ALA A 88 -4.32 -11.85 -32.76
N GLY A 89 -5.03 -11.68 -33.88
CA GLY A 89 -4.99 -12.57 -35.04
C GLY A 89 -4.95 -11.72 -36.30
N ASP A 90 -3.99 -12.05 -37.17
CA ASP A 90 -3.85 -11.57 -38.56
C ASP A 90 -3.81 -10.04 -38.75
N ALA A 91 -2.67 -9.46 -38.37
CA ALA A 91 -2.21 -8.16 -38.84
C ALA A 91 -0.67 -8.20 -38.99
N ASP A 92 -0.20 -8.32 -40.24
CA ASP A 92 1.22 -8.26 -40.56
C ASP A 92 1.76 -6.81 -40.41
N GLU A 93 3.01 -6.66 -39.99
CA GLU A 93 3.67 -5.36 -39.85
C GLU A 93 4.17 -4.85 -41.22
N GLU A 94 3.39 -3.98 -41.89
CA GLU A 94 3.90 -3.05 -42.90
C GLU A 94 3.85 -1.60 -42.37
N ASP A 95 4.82 -0.77 -42.78
CA ASP A 95 5.03 0.59 -42.27
C ASP A 95 3.84 1.53 -42.55
N VAL A 96 3.23 2.08 -41.49
CA VAL A 96 2.25 3.17 -41.59
C VAL A 96 2.70 4.39 -40.80
N ASN A 97 3.09 5.44 -41.53
CA ASN A 97 3.11 6.80 -40.99
C ASN A 97 1.66 7.32 -40.94
N ASP A 98 1.00 7.20 -39.79
CA ASP A 98 -0.39 7.67 -39.61
C ASP A 98 -0.44 9.11 -39.05
N ASP A 99 -0.58 10.09 -39.94
CA ASP A 99 -0.88 11.49 -39.62
C ASP A 99 -2.37 11.75 -39.27
N GLY A 100 -3.06 10.73 -38.74
CA GLY A 100 -4.00 10.90 -37.64
C GLY A 100 -5.49 10.94 -37.97
N ARG A 101 -6.27 10.83 -36.87
CA ARG A 101 -7.73 10.84 -36.78
C ARG A 101 -8.45 9.64 -37.41
N ASN A 102 -8.66 8.60 -36.59
CA ASN A 102 -10.02 8.24 -36.14
C ASN A 102 -10.01 7.24 -34.98
N GLY A 103 -11.09 7.21 -34.17
CA GLY A 103 -11.46 5.98 -33.45
C GLY A 103 -11.53 5.93 -31.92
N SER A 104 -12.00 6.97 -31.20
CA SER A 104 -12.70 6.77 -29.89
C SER A 104 -13.37 8.05 -29.35
N ALA A 105 -14.43 8.53 -30.00
CA ALA A 105 -15.19 9.68 -29.50
C ALA A 105 -16.22 9.28 -28.43
N LEU A 106 -15.84 9.35 -27.14
CA LEU A 106 -16.76 9.36 -26.00
C LEU A 106 -16.05 9.83 -24.72
N LEU A 107 -16.64 10.81 -24.03
CA LEU A 107 -16.17 11.45 -22.78
C LEU A 107 -14.92 12.35 -22.88
N ASP A 108 -14.88 13.25 -23.87
CA ASP A 108 -14.24 14.56 -23.68
C ASP A 108 -15.18 15.44 -22.83
N LEU A 109 -14.95 15.47 -21.51
CA LEU A 109 -15.43 16.55 -20.64
C LEU A 109 -14.32 17.60 -20.54
N ASP A 110 -14.68 18.87 -20.72
CA ASP A 110 -13.72 19.96 -20.92
C ASP A 110 -13.02 20.37 -19.62
N LEU A 111 -12.02 19.57 -19.24
CA LEU A 111 -11.15 19.80 -18.10
C LEU A 111 -9.92 20.62 -18.54
N ASP A 112 -9.69 21.72 -17.80
CA ASP A 112 -8.61 22.70 -17.92
C ASP A 112 -7.29 22.12 -18.47
N ASP A 113 -6.76 22.72 -19.55
CA ASP A 113 -5.56 22.27 -20.28
C ASP A 113 -4.36 21.99 -19.36
N ARG A 114 -4.28 22.67 -18.21
CA ARG A 114 -3.22 22.50 -17.21
C ARG A 114 -3.19 21.11 -16.56
N PHE A 115 -4.19 20.26 -16.82
CA PHE A 115 -4.29 18.89 -16.30
C PHE A 115 -4.08 17.79 -17.37
N LYS A 116 -3.64 18.11 -18.60
CA LYS A 116 -3.70 17.12 -19.70
C LYS A 116 -2.57 16.06 -19.76
N ASN A 117 -1.47 16.21 -19.01
CA ASN A 117 -0.27 15.36 -19.16
C ASN A 117 0.26 14.72 -17.85
N PHE A 118 -0.54 13.93 -17.12
CA PHE A 118 -0.05 13.09 -16.00
C PHE A 118 0.66 11.80 -16.45
N LYS A 119 1.38 11.92 -17.56
CA LYS A 119 2.04 10.86 -18.31
C LYS A 119 3.36 11.41 -18.79
N CYS A 120 4.43 10.66 -18.56
CA CYS A 120 5.67 10.91 -19.27
C CYS A 120 5.42 10.89 -20.78
N ASN A 121 5.82 11.96 -21.46
CA ASN A 121 5.93 11.96 -22.92
C ASN A 121 7.09 11.03 -23.35
N ARG A 122 7.29 10.84 -24.67
CA ARG A 122 8.30 9.89 -25.20
C ARG A 122 9.72 10.18 -24.70
N GLN A 123 10.09 11.46 -24.56
CA GLN A 123 11.39 11.87 -24.04
C GLN A 123 11.50 11.61 -22.53
N GLU A 124 10.51 12.07 -21.75
CA GLU A 124 10.47 11.85 -20.29
C GLU A 124 10.48 10.36 -19.92
N TYR A 125 9.84 9.51 -20.73
CA TYR A 125 9.86 8.06 -20.53
C TYR A 125 11.24 7.47 -20.84
N SER A 126 11.92 7.94 -21.89
CA SER A 126 13.30 7.56 -22.19
C SER A 126 14.27 7.98 -21.08
N ASP A 127 14.11 9.21 -20.56
CA ASP A 127 14.95 9.76 -19.49
C ASP A 127 14.71 9.03 -18.16
N PHE A 128 13.46 8.66 -17.86
CA PHE A 128 13.10 7.76 -16.77
C PHE A 128 13.78 6.39 -16.90
N LEU A 129 13.73 5.75 -18.08
CA LEU A 129 14.39 4.45 -18.29
C LEU A 129 15.91 4.56 -18.10
N SER A 130 16.52 5.65 -18.56
CA SER A 130 17.95 5.94 -18.32
C SER A 130 18.24 6.10 -16.82
N MET A 131 17.49 6.97 -16.14
CA MET A 131 17.63 7.29 -14.71
C MET A 131 17.50 6.07 -13.77
N TYR A 132 16.68 5.09 -14.14
CA TYR A 132 16.43 3.89 -13.33
C TYR A 132 17.22 2.63 -13.79
N GLY A 133 18.14 2.75 -14.77
CA GLY A 133 18.95 1.61 -15.25
C GLY A 133 18.17 0.58 -16.07
N LEU A 134 17.20 1.06 -16.85
CA LEU A 134 16.26 0.30 -17.67
C LEU A 134 16.36 0.63 -19.18
N ALA A 135 17.17 1.61 -19.58
CA ALA A 135 17.38 1.94 -20.99
C ALA A 135 17.96 0.74 -21.77
N GLY A 136 17.40 0.48 -22.96
CA GLY A 136 17.78 -0.66 -23.80
C GLY A 136 17.23 -2.02 -23.36
N LYS A 137 16.36 -2.08 -22.35
CA LYS A 137 15.63 -3.29 -21.97
C LYS A 137 14.28 -3.36 -22.67
N GLU A 138 13.81 -4.58 -22.91
CA GLU A 138 12.47 -4.81 -23.45
C GLU A 138 11.37 -4.57 -22.43
N LYS A 139 10.14 -4.33 -22.92
CA LYS A 139 8.98 -4.01 -22.08
C LYS A 139 8.75 -5.05 -20.97
N ASP A 140 8.89 -6.33 -21.28
CA ASP A 140 8.64 -7.40 -20.32
C ASP A 140 9.81 -7.57 -19.33
N GLU A 141 11.05 -7.26 -19.73
CA GLU A 141 12.18 -7.16 -18.81
C GLU A 141 12.01 -5.98 -17.83
N ILE A 142 11.53 -4.84 -18.32
CA ILE A 142 11.19 -3.66 -17.50
C ILE A 142 10.09 -4.01 -16.49
N ASN A 143 9.09 -4.79 -16.89
CA ASN A 143 8.01 -5.23 -16.01
C ASN A 143 8.46 -6.30 -15.01
N ALA A 144 9.37 -7.21 -15.37
CA ALA A 144 9.93 -8.20 -14.45
C ALA A 144 11.01 -7.63 -13.50
N ALA A 145 11.64 -6.50 -13.84
CA ALA A 145 12.78 -5.97 -13.11
C ALA A 145 12.45 -5.44 -11.70
N ASN A 146 13.32 -5.78 -10.75
CA ASN A 146 13.57 -4.96 -9.57
C ASN A 146 14.50 -3.80 -9.97
N PHE A 147 14.19 -2.56 -9.62
CA PHE A 147 14.99 -1.39 -9.98
C PHE A 147 14.89 -0.25 -8.95
N SER A 148 15.80 0.72 -9.02
CA SER A 148 15.89 1.77 -8.00
C SER A 148 16.59 3.04 -8.47
N TYR A 149 16.04 4.20 -8.10
CA TYR A 149 16.74 5.48 -8.16
C TYR A 149 17.52 5.67 -6.85
N LYS A 150 18.84 5.68 -6.96
CA LYS A 150 19.82 5.65 -5.85
C LYS A 150 19.75 4.39 -4.97
N THR A 151 20.79 4.17 -4.18
CA THR A 151 20.81 3.18 -3.10
C THR A 151 19.88 3.59 -1.96
N VAL A 152 19.39 2.61 -1.19
CA VAL A 152 18.58 2.86 0.02
C VAL A 152 19.31 3.81 0.97
N CYS A 153 18.62 4.85 1.42
CA CYS A 153 19.09 5.80 2.42
C CYS A 153 18.67 5.37 3.84
N GLU A 154 19.24 6.01 4.87
CA GLU A 154 18.77 5.85 6.26
C GLU A 154 17.29 6.28 6.41
N LYS A 155 16.87 7.36 5.73
CA LYS A 155 15.56 8.00 5.87
C LYS A 155 15.03 8.52 4.53
N ASN A 156 13.74 8.86 4.50
CA ASN A 156 13.05 9.51 3.37
C ASN A 156 13.12 8.70 2.05
N ASN A 157 13.09 7.37 2.15
CA ASN A 157 12.93 6.49 0.99
C ASN A 157 11.47 6.42 0.56
N VAL A 158 11.24 6.26 -0.74
CA VAL A 158 9.95 5.90 -1.33
C VAL A 158 10.02 4.47 -1.82
N ILE A 159 9.09 3.63 -1.39
CA ILE A 159 9.10 2.19 -1.63
C ILE A 159 7.87 1.82 -2.45
N TRP A 160 8.05 1.01 -3.49
CA TRP A 160 6.97 0.46 -4.30
C TRP A 160 7.11 -1.06 -4.29
N ILE A 161 6.09 -1.77 -3.81
CA ILE A 161 6.01 -3.22 -3.83
C ILE A 161 4.84 -3.60 -4.74
N TYR A 162 5.18 -4.17 -5.90
CA TYR A 162 4.27 -4.61 -6.95
C TYR A 162 4.44 -6.12 -7.18
N PRO A 163 3.41 -6.83 -7.69
CA PRO A 163 3.57 -8.22 -8.08
C PRO A 163 4.63 -8.37 -9.17
N ALA A 164 5.41 -9.44 -9.09
CA ALA A 164 6.25 -9.94 -10.17
C ALA A 164 5.43 -10.64 -11.28
N GLU A 165 4.30 -11.23 -10.90
CA GLU A 165 3.38 -11.92 -11.82
C GLU A 165 2.08 -11.14 -11.94
N ASP A 166 1.86 -10.59 -13.13
CA ASP A 166 0.79 -9.62 -13.39
C ASP A 166 0.10 -9.91 -14.73
N PRO A 167 -0.77 -10.94 -14.80
CA PRO A 167 -1.22 -11.53 -16.06
C PRO A 167 -2.16 -10.64 -16.90
N ASN A 168 -2.66 -9.53 -16.35
CA ASN A 168 -3.43 -8.50 -17.06
C ASN A 168 -2.66 -7.18 -17.22
N GLY A 169 -1.41 -7.11 -16.76
CA GLY A 169 -0.53 -5.94 -16.89
C GLY A 169 -0.96 -4.72 -16.07
N ALA A 170 -1.83 -4.85 -15.07
CA ALA A 170 -2.33 -3.73 -14.26
C ALA A 170 -1.23 -2.96 -13.51
N PHE A 171 -0.12 -3.62 -13.21
CA PHE A 171 1.08 -3.10 -12.54
C PHE A 171 2.27 -2.96 -13.49
N SER A 172 2.02 -2.87 -14.81
CA SER A 172 3.05 -2.57 -15.81
C SER A 172 3.67 -1.20 -15.56
N ILE A 173 4.99 -1.08 -15.78
CA ILE A 173 5.63 0.24 -15.88
C ILE A 173 5.17 0.88 -17.18
N ASN A 174 4.46 1.99 -17.05
CA ASN A 174 3.84 2.74 -18.15
C ASN A 174 4.07 4.24 -17.94
N THR A 175 3.55 5.08 -18.84
CA THR A 175 3.79 6.54 -18.77
C THR A 175 3.17 7.23 -17.54
N ASN A 176 2.08 6.71 -16.96
CA ASN A 176 1.55 7.18 -15.67
C ASN A 176 2.51 6.82 -14.52
N VAL A 177 2.98 5.56 -14.49
CA VAL A 177 3.88 5.06 -13.43
C VAL A 177 5.24 5.76 -13.49
N CYS A 178 5.76 5.99 -14.70
CA CYS A 178 6.92 6.85 -14.95
C CYS A 178 6.74 8.24 -14.34
N HIS A 179 5.62 8.92 -14.60
CA HIS A 179 5.37 10.27 -14.06
C HIS A 179 5.40 10.27 -12.53
N ARG A 180 4.70 9.33 -11.89
CA ARG A 180 4.69 9.15 -10.43
C ARG A 180 6.09 8.86 -9.85
N LEU A 181 6.88 7.99 -10.51
CA LEU A 181 8.24 7.63 -10.05
C LEU A 181 9.28 8.73 -10.28
N THR A 182 9.14 9.50 -11.36
CA THR A 182 10.01 10.65 -11.67
C THR A 182 9.74 11.81 -10.70
N LEU A 183 8.48 12.12 -10.39
CA LEU A 183 8.14 13.10 -9.34
C LEU A 183 8.77 12.74 -7.99
N TRP A 184 8.68 11.48 -7.56
CA TRP A 184 9.32 11.03 -6.33
C TRP A 184 10.86 11.07 -6.39
N SER A 185 11.49 10.85 -7.55
CA SER A 185 12.96 10.94 -7.66
C SER A 185 13.52 12.36 -7.38
N GLY A 186 12.69 13.40 -7.53
CA GLY A 186 13.05 14.78 -7.23
C GLY A 186 12.98 15.17 -5.75
N THR A 187 12.29 14.41 -4.90
CA THR A 187 12.08 14.73 -3.47
C THR A 187 12.54 13.62 -2.52
N ALA A 188 12.48 12.35 -2.93
CA ALA A 188 12.91 11.22 -2.11
C ALA A 188 14.45 11.08 -2.08
N CYS A 189 14.97 10.55 -0.96
CA CYS A 189 16.40 10.23 -0.88
C CYS A 189 16.75 9.02 -1.78
N SER A 190 15.87 8.03 -1.85
CA SER A 190 15.89 6.98 -2.89
C SER A 190 14.46 6.55 -3.25
N VAL A 191 14.28 5.98 -4.44
CA VAL A 191 13.03 5.33 -4.86
C VAL A 191 13.32 3.87 -5.19
N GLN A 192 12.68 2.93 -4.50
CA GLN A 192 12.90 1.48 -4.65
C GLN A 192 11.64 0.84 -5.25
N VAL A 193 11.73 0.21 -6.42
CA VAL A 193 10.65 -0.57 -7.03
C VAL A 193 10.98 -2.04 -6.96
N ARG A 194 10.14 -2.82 -6.26
CA ARG A 194 10.33 -4.25 -6.07
C ARG A 194 9.18 -5.06 -6.65
N ARG A 195 9.57 -6.08 -7.41
CA ARG A 195 8.71 -7.12 -7.98
C ARG A 195 8.77 -8.32 -7.06
N VAL A 196 7.64 -8.66 -6.43
CA VAL A 196 7.55 -9.74 -5.44
C VAL A 196 6.66 -10.88 -5.94
N SER A 197 7.13 -12.11 -5.75
CA SER A 197 6.43 -13.36 -6.07
C SER A 197 5.58 -13.88 -4.91
N SER A 198 5.66 -13.29 -3.72
CA SER A 198 4.87 -13.69 -2.55
C SER A 198 4.91 -12.62 -1.44
N VAL A 199 4.02 -12.76 -0.45
CA VAL A 199 4.07 -11.98 0.80
C VAL A 199 5.40 -12.19 1.52
N LYS A 200 5.97 -13.41 1.50
CA LYS A 200 7.28 -13.73 2.09
C LYS A 200 8.41 -12.91 1.45
N ASP A 201 8.37 -12.68 0.14
CA ASP A 201 9.38 -11.89 -0.56
C ASP A 201 9.26 -10.39 -0.23
N GLY A 202 8.02 -9.89 -0.11
CA GLY A 202 7.75 -8.53 0.40
C GLY A 202 8.22 -8.33 1.84
N VAL A 203 7.98 -9.32 2.72
CA VAL A 203 8.48 -9.36 4.11
C VAL A 203 10.01 -9.37 4.15
N ALA A 204 10.66 -10.22 3.34
CA ALA A 204 12.11 -10.29 3.25
C ALA A 204 12.72 -8.96 2.77
N PHE A 205 12.11 -8.32 1.76
CA PHE A 205 12.53 -7.01 1.28
C PHE A 205 12.35 -5.91 2.35
N LEU A 206 11.18 -5.80 3.00
CA LEU A 206 10.98 -4.85 4.09
C LEU A 206 11.96 -5.11 5.25
N ASN A 207 12.29 -6.37 5.54
CA ASN A 207 13.31 -6.74 6.54
C ASN A 207 14.75 -6.45 6.12
N SER A 208 15.02 -6.12 4.86
CA SER A 208 16.31 -5.56 4.43
C SER A 208 16.40 -4.02 4.60
N LEU A 209 15.28 -3.33 4.85
CA LEU A 209 15.24 -1.87 5.02
C LEU A 209 15.40 -1.46 6.49
N PRO A 210 16.11 -0.35 6.80
CA PRO A 210 16.21 0.15 8.18
C PRO A 210 14.84 0.54 8.77
N PRO A 211 14.67 0.51 10.11
CA PRO A 211 13.50 1.07 10.76
C PRO A 211 13.31 2.57 10.45
N ASP A 212 12.06 3.03 10.36
CA ASP A 212 11.69 4.43 10.09
C ASP A 212 12.42 5.05 8.87
N SER A 213 12.72 4.22 7.87
CA SER A 213 13.46 4.60 6.66
C SER A 213 12.57 4.94 5.47
N ALA A 214 11.38 4.33 5.37
CA ALA A 214 10.42 4.59 4.31
C ALA A 214 9.41 5.66 4.73
N ARG A 215 9.11 6.56 3.81
CA ARG A 215 8.22 7.71 4.04
C ARG A 215 6.90 7.62 3.27
N HIS A 216 6.97 7.02 2.09
CA HIS A 216 5.83 6.63 1.28
C HIS A 216 6.03 5.17 0.84
N VAL A 217 4.98 4.36 0.94
CA VAL A 217 4.98 2.97 0.48
C VAL A 217 3.78 2.72 -0.43
N VAL A 218 4.03 2.45 -1.71
CA VAL A 218 3.03 1.91 -2.64
C VAL A 218 2.97 0.39 -2.46
N LEU A 219 1.77 -0.13 -2.19
CA LEU A 219 1.47 -1.55 -2.11
C LEU A 219 0.47 -1.88 -3.22
N GLY A 220 1.00 -2.22 -4.39
CA GLY A 220 0.20 -2.63 -5.53
C GLY A 220 0.03 -4.13 -5.59
N GLY A 221 -1.14 -4.61 -5.97
CA GLY A 221 -1.41 -6.04 -6.12
C GLY A 221 -2.87 -6.33 -6.45
N HIS A 222 -3.09 -7.52 -7.03
CA HIS A 222 -4.43 -8.07 -7.22
C HIS A 222 -5.03 -8.43 -5.86
N GLY A 223 -6.35 -8.34 -5.72
CA GLY A 223 -6.95 -8.48 -4.39
C GLY A 223 -8.44 -8.18 -4.33
N THR A 224 -8.95 -8.20 -3.10
CA THR A 224 -10.33 -7.83 -2.76
C THR A 224 -10.29 -6.60 -1.85
N GLY A 225 -11.47 -6.04 -1.54
CA GLY A 225 -11.57 -4.95 -0.56
C GLY A 225 -11.16 -5.29 0.88
N GLN A 226 -10.64 -6.50 1.16
CA GLN A 226 -10.07 -6.91 2.45
C GLN A 226 -8.71 -7.66 2.36
N ALA A 227 -8.19 -7.95 1.17
CA ALA A 227 -6.95 -8.72 1.01
C ALA A 227 -6.12 -8.30 -0.22
N LEU A 228 -4.78 -8.31 -0.09
CA LEU A 228 -3.83 -8.13 -1.18
C LEU A 228 -3.14 -9.48 -1.49
N ALA A 229 -2.88 -9.77 -2.77
CA ALA A 229 -2.26 -11.00 -3.23
C ALA A 229 -1.12 -10.74 -4.23
N TRP A 230 -0.08 -11.59 -4.17
CA TRP A 230 1.09 -11.54 -5.03
C TRP A 230 1.50 -12.95 -5.51
N GLY A 231 1.87 -13.05 -6.79
CA GLY A 231 2.47 -14.23 -7.41
C GLY A 231 1.52 -15.32 -7.93
N SER A 232 2.10 -16.31 -8.61
CA SER A 232 1.50 -17.58 -9.08
C SER A 232 0.78 -18.35 -7.99
N GLY A 233 1.02 -18.00 -6.71
CA GLY A 233 0.26 -18.49 -5.58
C GLY A 233 -1.26 -18.24 -5.70
N MET A 234 -1.69 -17.16 -6.37
CA MET A 234 -3.11 -16.97 -6.76
C MET A 234 -3.66 -18.16 -7.56
N HIS A 235 -2.81 -18.99 -8.16
CA HIS A 235 -3.20 -20.19 -8.88
C HIS A 235 -2.77 -21.51 -8.26
N ARG A 236 -1.67 -21.63 -7.50
CA ARG A 236 -1.36 -22.81 -6.65
C ARG A 236 -0.40 -22.48 -5.49
N VAL A 237 -0.85 -22.71 -4.24
CA VAL A 237 0.02 -23.02 -3.08
C VAL A 237 -0.70 -24.06 -2.24
N GLY A 238 -0.04 -25.17 -1.90
CA GLY A 238 -0.56 -26.15 -0.95
C GLY A 238 -0.04 -25.89 0.46
N VAL A 239 -0.93 -25.90 1.44
CA VAL A 239 -0.63 -26.07 2.87
C VAL A 239 -1.64 -27.08 3.42
N GLU A 240 -1.24 -27.89 4.39
CA GLU A 240 -2.11 -28.86 5.05
C GLU A 240 -3.23 -28.15 5.82
N THR A 241 -4.45 -28.70 5.76
CA THR A 241 -5.55 -28.27 6.64
C THR A 241 -5.42 -28.95 8.00
N ASP A 242 -5.22 -28.16 9.04
CA ASP A 242 -5.57 -28.55 10.40
C ASP A 242 -7.09 -28.78 10.52
N LYS A 243 -7.50 -29.65 11.45
CA LYS A 243 -8.79 -30.36 11.40
C LYS A 243 -10.03 -29.52 11.77
N GLU A 244 -9.88 -28.24 12.08
CA GLU A 244 -10.83 -27.56 12.98
C GLU A 244 -11.65 -26.41 12.37
N GLY A 245 -11.17 -25.74 11.32
CA GLY A 245 -11.98 -24.74 10.60
C GLY A 245 -11.25 -23.95 9.51
N ILE A 246 -12.02 -23.41 8.57
CA ILE A 246 -11.54 -22.52 7.51
C ILE A 246 -11.60 -21.08 8.04
N PRO A 247 -10.47 -20.35 8.15
CA PRO A 247 -10.49 -19.03 8.76
C PRO A 247 -11.21 -18.01 7.87
N LEU A 248 -12.02 -17.15 8.49
CA LEU A 248 -12.51 -15.91 7.87
C LEU A 248 -11.32 -15.06 7.40
N GLY A 249 -11.50 -14.34 6.29
CA GLY A 249 -10.46 -13.49 5.72
C GLY A 249 -9.49 -14.21 4.77
N ARG A 250 -9.67 -15.50 4.51
CA ARG A 250 -8.79 -16.27 3.62
C ARG A 250 -9.25 -16.26 2.18
N ILE A 251 -8.30 -16.03 1.27
CA ILE A 251 -8.46 -16.39 -0.14
C ILE A 251 -8.36 -17.91 -0.23
N VAL A 252 -9.24 -18.52 -1.01
CA VAL A 252 -9.32 -19.95 -1.25
C VAL A 252 -9.37 -20.23 -2.74
N LYS A 253 -8.72 -21.32 -3.16
CA LYS A 253 -8.80 -21.81 -4.54
C LYS A 253 -9.36 -23.23 -4.58
N PHE A 254 -10.31 -23.43 -5.49
CA PHE A 254 -10.95 -24.71 -5.73
C PHE A 254 -10.10 -25.54 -6.70
N THR A 255 -9.64 -26.72 -6.27
CA THR A 255 -8.82 -27.61 -7.12
C THR A 255 -9.65 -28.56 -7.99
N LYS A 256 -10.97 -28.59 -7.76
CA LYS A 256 -11.96 -29.44 -8.43
C LYS A 256 -13.26 -28.66 -8.59
N ASP A 257 -14.07 -29.03 -9.58
CA ASP A 257 -15.40 -28.46 -9.78
C ASP A 257 -16.28 -28.68 -8.55
N PHE A 258 -16.96 -27.63 -8.10
CA PHE A 258 -17.76 -27.64 -6.88
C PHE A 258 -19.22 -27.22 -7.13
N LYS A 259 -20.14 -27.85 -6.39
CA LYS A 259 -21.60 -27.61 -6.46
C LYS A 259 -22.05 -26.83 -5.23
N THR A 260 -22.23 -25.51 -5.41
CA THR A 260 -22.80 -24.60 -4.41
C THR A 260 -24.11 -25.10 -3.80
N ILE A 261 -24.34 -24.76 -2.53
CA ILE A 261 -25.61 -24.96 -1.82
C ILE A 261 -26.52 -23.71 -1.84
N SER A 262 -26.07 -22.61 -2.45
CA SER A 262 -26.87 -21.40 -2.67
C SER A 262 -28.21 -21.66 -3.32
N LYS A 263 -29.18 -20.75 -3.10
CA LYS A 263 -30.45 -20.68 -3.86
C LYS A 263 -30.17 -20.65 -5.38
N VAL A 264 -29.29 -19.75 -5.81
CA VAL A 264 -28.84 -19.59 -7.21
C VAL A 264 -27.64 -20.50 -7.46
N LYS A 265 -27.89 -21.68 -8.04
CA LYS A 265 -26.87 -22.74 -8.20
C LYS A 265 -25.95 -22.53 -9.40
N LYS A 266 -25.00 -21.60 -9.30
CA LYS A 266 -23.88 -21.51 -10.26
C LYS A 266 -22.83 -22.59 -9.93
N PRO A 267 -22.39 -23.42 -10.89
CA PRO A 267 -21.25 -24.31 -10.68
C PRO A 267 -19.98 -23.48 -10.49
N VAL A 268 -19.09 -23.90 -9.59
CA VAL A 268 -17.79 -23.27 -9.36
C VAL A 268 -16.72 -24.14 -10.00
N PRO A 269 -16.09 -23.73 -11.12
CA PRO A 269 -15.07 -24.55 -11.78
C PRO A 269 -13.81 -24.80 -10.94
N SER A 270 -13.12 -25.90 -11.22
CA SER A 270 -11.72 -26.06 -10.86
C SER A 270 -10.90 -24.89 -11.43
N GLY A 271 -10.08 -24.28 -10.59
CA GLY A 271 -9.33 -23.07 -10.95
C GLY A 271 -9.85 -21.81 -10.26
N SER A 272 -11.14 -21.74 -9.91
CA SER A 272 -11.78 -20.57 -9.31
C SER A 272 -11.17 -20.18 -7.97
N ILE A 273 -10.97 -18.87 -7.82
CA ILE A 273 -10.50 -18.20 -6.61
C ILE A 273 -11.69 -17.47 -5.98
N GLY A 274 -11.78 -17.47 -4.65
CA GLY A 274 -12.72 -16.63 -3.92
C GLY A 274 -12.24 -16.33 -2.51
N TYR A 275 -12.99 -15.48 -1.80
CA TYR A 275 -12.68 -15.00 -0.46
C TYR A 275 -13.69 -15.52 0.57
N VAL A 276 -13.21 -16.17 1.63
CA VAL A 276 -14.02 -16.71 2.73
C VAL A 276 -14.47 -15.57 3.64
N GLY A 277 -15.73 -15.16 3.50
CA GLY A 277 -16.26 -13.97 4.16
C GLY A 277 -17.30 -14.22 5.25
N LYS A 278 -17.99 -15.37 5.27
CA LYS A 278 -18.84 -15.83 6.40
C LYS A 278 -18.74 -17.33 6.59
N VAL A 279 -18.99 -17.79 7.81
CA VAL A 279 -19.19 -19.20 8.19
C VAL A 279 -20.52 -19.25 8.96
N ASP A 280 -21.37 -20.23 8.69
CA ASP A 280 -22.67 -20.40 9.35
C ASP A 280 -22.63 -21.38 10.55
N ASN A 281 -23.79 -21.58 11.18
CA ASN A 281 -23.93 -22.47 12.32
C ASN A 281 -23.75 -23.96 11.99
N ALA A 282 -23.82 -24.35 10.71
CA ALA A 282 -23.48 -25.69 10.23
C ALA A 282 -21.98 -25.82 9.88
N LYS A 283 -21.20 -24.74 10.05
CA LYS A 283 -19.84 -24.52 9.54
C LYS A 283 -19.74 -24.44 8.02
N ASP A 284 -20.84 -24.40 7.28
CA ASP A 284 -20.81 -24.15 5.84
C ASP A 284 -20.42 -22.68 5.60
N VAL A 285 -19.82 -22.41 4.44
CA VAL A 285 -18.93 -21.25 4.26
C VAL A 285 -19.34 -20.41 3.05
N MET A 286 -19.57 -19.12 3.27
CA MET A 286 -19.83 -18.15 2.21
C MET A 286 -18.51 -17.71 1.59
N VAL A 287 -18.34 -18.03 0.30
CA VAL A 287 -17.20 -17.61 -0.51
C VAL A 287 -17.67 -16.58 -1.53
N PHE A 288 -17.01 -15.42 -1.53
CA PHE A 288 -17.19 -14.38 -2.53
C PHE A 288 -16.22 -14.64 -3.69
N PHE A 289 -16.74 -14.98 -4.88
CA PHE A 289 -15.94 -15.20 -6.08
C PHE A 289 -15.95 -13.96 -6.99
N ASP A 290 -14.83 -13.70 -7.67
CA ASP A 290 -14.74 -12.64 -8.67
C ASP A 290 -15.56 -12.98 -9.93
N GLY A 291 -16.11 -11.95 -10.57
CA GLY A 291 -16.91 -12.06 -11.80
C GLY A 291 -18.25 -12.79 -11.61
N ASP A 292 -18.72 -13.43 -12.68
CA ASP A 292 -20.08 -14.01 -12.78
C ASP A 292 -20.47 -15.00 -11.67
N LEU A 293 -19.50 -15.63 -10.99
CA LEU A 293 -19.78 -16.59 -9.93
C LEU A 293 -20.43 -15.94 -8.71
N GLY A 294 -20.01 -14.71 -8.36
CA GLY A 294 -20.55 -13.93 -7.24
C GLY A 294 -20.45 -14.64 -5.88
N THR A 295 -21.40 -14.36 -5.00
CA THR A 295 -21.45 -14.97 -3.66
C THR A 295 -22.01 -16.39 -3.70
N GLN A 296 -21.27 -17.38 -3.21
CA GLN A 296 -21.69 -18.77 -3.17
C GLN A 296 -21.43 -19.44 -1.81
N TRP A 297 -22.42 -20.19 -1.31
CA TRP A 297 -22.24 -21.04 -0.13
C TRP A 297 -21.62 -22.39 -0.51
N VAL A 298 -20.62 -22.81 0.25
CA VAL A 298 -19.77 -23.98 0.02
C VAL A 298 -19.74 -24.82 1.29
N ARG A 299 -19.96 -26.14 1.21
CA ARG A 299 -19.98 -26.97 2.42
C ARG A 299 -18.61 -27.19 3.02
N THR A 300 -18.43 -27.13 4.34
CA THR A 300 -17.11 -27.37 4.98
C THR A 300 -16.51 -28.72 4.62
N ARG A 301 -17.34 -29.76 4.55
CA ARG A 301 -16.90 -31.12 4.23
C ARG A 301 -16.50 -31.27 2.75
N ASP A 302 -17.20 -30.58 1.86
CA ASP A 302 -16.98 -30.64 0.40
C ASP A 302 -15.78 -29.72 0.03
N PHE A 303 -15.48 -28.74 0.91
CA PHE A 303 -14.29 -27.90 0.94
C PHE A 303 -12.97 -28.68 1.07
N ALA A 304 -12.98 -29.98 1.37
CA ALA A 304 -11.78 -30.84 1.38
C ALA A 304 -11.00 -30.89 0.03
N GLY A 305 -11.52 -30.27 -1.03
CA GLY A 305 -10.84 -30.04 -2.32
C GLY A 305 -10.24 -28.63 -2.52
N HIS A 306 -10.13 -27.78 -1.49
CA HIS A 306 -9.54 -26.44 -1.61
C HIS A 306 -8.05 -26.36 -1.27
N GLN A 307 -7.46 -25.22 -1.62
CA GLN A 307 -6.24 -24.69 -1.02
C GLN A 307 -6.55 -23.34 -0.38
N VAL A 308 -6.10 -23.11 0.86
CA VAL A 308 -6.00 -21.75 1.42
C VAL A 308 -4.81 -21.06 0.74
N VAL A 309 -5.07 -19.97 0.03
CA VAL A 309 -4.09 -19.28 -0.79
C VAL A 309 -3.55 -18.06 -0.05
N GLY A 310 -2.24 -18.05 0.18
CA GLY A 310 -1.48 -16.92 0.68
C GLY A 310 -1.18 -16.95 2.18
N SER A 311 0.04 -16.53 2.52
CA SER A 311 0.30 -15.89 3.81
C SER A 311 -0.65 -14.70 3.96
N PRO A 312 -1.28 -14.51 5.13
CA PRO A 312 -2.18 -13.38 5.33
C PRO A 312 -1.39 -12.07 5.24
N MET A 313 -2.02 -11.03 4.71
CA MET A 313 -1.41 -9.69 4.54
C MET A 313 -0.81 -9.15 5.84
N THR A 314 -1.32 -9.59 7.00
CA THR A 314 -0.78 -9.31 8.35
C THR A 314 0.72 -9.54 8.46
N ASP A 315 1.26 -10.57 7.82
CA ASP A 315 2.70 -10.92 7.91
C ASP A 315 3.59 -9.79 7.38
N LEU A 316 3.05 -8.96 6.45
CA LEU A 316 3.70 -7.78 5.91
C LEU A 316 3.59 -6.55 6.82
N LEU A 317 2.51 -6.45 7.62
CA LEU A 317 2.15 -5.20 8.30
C LEU A 317 3.10 -4.85 9.47
N ASP A 318 3.69 -5.84 10.13
CA ASP A 318 4.68 -5.62 11.18
C ASP A 318 6.03 -5.13 10.61
N PRO A 319 6.63 -5.77 9.58
CA PRO A 319 7.76 -5.19 8.83
C PRO A 319 7.45 -3.81 8.25
N LEU A 320 6.25 -3.59 7.73
CA LEU A 320 5.81 -2.31 7.18
C LEU A 320 5.73 -1.22 8.25
N SER A 321 5.16 -1.53 9.42
CA SER A 321 5.13 -0.61 10.58
C SER A 321 6.53 -0.25 11.05
N ARG A 322 7.44 -1.25 11.15
CA ARG A 322 8.84 -1.00 11.52
C ARG A 322 9.53 -0.05 10.54
N VAL A 323 9.35 -0.27 9.23
CA VAL A 323 10.05 0.48 8.17
C VAL A 323 9.43 1.84 7.88
N LEU A 324 8.11 2.00 8.03
CA LEU A 324 7.42 3.26 7.78
C LEU A 324 7.66 4.27 8.90
N GLN A 325 8.02 5.50 8.53
CA GLN A 325 8.14 6.65 9.42
C GLN A 325 6.82 7.00 10.13
N ARG A 326 6.93 7.58 11.32
CA ARG A 326 5.81 8.27 11.98
C ARG A 326 5.19 9.30 11.02
N HIS A 327 3.86 9.28 10.90
CA HIS A 327 3.08 10.12 9.97
C HIS A 327 3.44 9.99 8.48
N GLY A 328 4.14 8.89 8.12
CA GLY A 328 4.34 8.43 6.76
C GLY A 328 3.01 8.08 6.06
N SER A 329 3.13 7.63 4.81
CA SER A 329 1.96 7.33 3.97
C SER A 329 2.07 5.99 3.26
N ILE A 330 0.92 5.34 3.06
CA ILE A 330 0.78 4.12 2.28
C ILE A 330 -0.24 4.37 1.18
N PHE A 331 0.04 3.91 -0.03
CA PHE A 331 -0.88 3.95 -1.16
C PHE A 331 -1.20 2.52 -1.57
N MET A 332 -2.42 2.07 -1.29
CA MET A 332 -2.93 0.75 -1.64
C MET A 332 -3.35 0.76 -3.10
N ASP A 333 -2.42 0.50 -4.02
CA ASP A 333 -2.67 0.46 -5.47
C ASP A 333 -3.41 -0.85 -5.83
N SER A 334 -4.67 -0.95 -5.41
CA SER A 334 -5.49 -2.15 -5.54
C SER A 334 -6.98 -1.79 -5.57
N CYS A 335 -7.72 -2.44 -6.46
CA CYS A 335 -9.17 -2.26 -6.62
C CYS A 335 -9.93 -2.57 -5.32
N LEU A 336 -11.02 -1.84 -5.07
CA LEU A 336 -11.90 -2.02 -3.89
C LEU A 336 -11.24 -1.86 -2.51
N SER A 337 -9.94 -1.51 -2.44
CA SER A 337 -9.18 -1.35 -1.19
C SER A 337 -9.79 -0.34 -0.19
N ALA A 338 -10.63 0.58 -0.67
CA ALA A 338 -11.42 1.53 0.14
C ALA A 338 -12.95 1.34 0.03
N THR A 339 -13.45 0.14 -0.30
CA THR A 339 -14.90 -0.12 -0.37
C THR A 339 -15.62 0.11 0.95
N ASP A 340 -16.85 0.65 0.90
CA ASP A 340 -17.73 0.72 2.09
C ASP A 340 -18.46 -0.59 2.38
N GLN A 341 -18.54 -1.49 1.40
CA GLN A 341 -19.25 -2.77 1.53
C GLN A 341 -18.59 -3.73 2.54
N LEU A 342 -17.34 -3.44 2.95
CA LEU A 342 -16.55 -4.23 3.89
C LEU A 342 -15.96 -3.30 4.96
N LYS A 343 -16.08 -3.69 6.23
CA LYS A 343 -15.55 -2.93 7.38
C LYS A 343 -14.85 -3.87 8.38
N PRO A 344 -13.59 -3.59 8.77
CA PRO A 344 -12.67 -2.68 8.08
C PRO A 344 -12.43 -3.16 6.63
N ASN A 345 -12.25 -2.23 5.69
CA ASN A 345 -11.70 -2.56 4.37
C ASN A 345 -10.16 -2.64 4.44
N LEU A 346 -9.51 -3.01 3.34
CA LEU A 346 -8.08 -3.24 3.28
C LEU A 346 -7.27 -1.99 3.70
N ALA A 347 -7.62 -0.80 3.20
CA ALA A 347 -6.91 0.42 3.55
C ALA A 347 -7.14 0.83 5.02
N GLU A 348 -8.36 0.67 5.52
CA GLU A 348 -8.71 0.89 6.93
C GLU A 348 -7.97 -0.09 7.87
N TYR A 349 -7.92 -1.37 7.50
CA TYR A 349 -7.22 -2.42 8.25
C TYR A 349 -5.71 -2.18 8.28
N VAL A 350 -5.12 -1.80 7.14
CA VAL A 350 -3.71 -1.42 7.06
C VAL A 350 -3.43 -0.18 7.93
N ALA A 351 -4.30 0.82 7.97
CA ALA A 351 -4.15 1.98 8.87
C ALA A 351 -4.21 1.57 10.35
N GLN A 352 -5.19 0.75 10.73
CA GLN A 352 -5.34 0.22 12.09
C GLN A 352 -4.13 -0.61 12.54
N LYS A 353 -3.53 -1.41 11.66
CA LYS A 353 -2.41 -2.30 11.98
C LYS A 353 -1.03 -1.65 11.91
N VAL A 354 -0.76 -0.82 10.90
CA VAL A 354 0.53 -0.14 10.74
C VAL A 354 0.75 0.91 11.84
N GLY A 355 -0.32 1.55 12.31
CA GLY A 355 -0.24 2.50 13.42
C GLY A 355 0.54 3.75 13.05
N LYS A 356 1.40 4.22 13.97
CA LYS A 356 2.32 5.38 13.80
C LYS A 356 1.68 6.69 13.28
N GLY A 357 0.35 6.80 13.32
CA GLY A 357 -0.42 7.87 12.67
C GLY A 357 -0.21 7.95 11.17
N ALA A 358 0.01 6.81 10.50
CA ALA A 358 0.15 6.71 9.06
C ALA A 358 -1.15 7.06 8.32
N ARG A 359 -1.01 7.69 7.14
CA ARG A 359 -2.11 7.96 6.20
C ARG A 359 -2.15 6.86 5.14
N VAL A 360 -3.22 6.07 5.12
CA VAL A 360 -3.42 5.00 4.13
C VAL A 360 -4.46 5.43 3.11
N PHE A 361 -4.00 5.64 1.89
CA PHE A 361 -4.82 5.94 0.74
C PHE A 361 -5.28 4.64 0.08
N GLY A 362 -6.58 4.45 -0.11
CA GLY A 362 -7.16 3.36 -0.90
C GLY A 362 -8.20 3.87 -1.88
N SER A 363 -8.72 2.99 -2.74
CA SER A 363 -9.73 3.32 -3.75
C SER A 363 -10.81 2.27 -3.91
N ILE A 364 -11.97 2.68 -4.43
CA ILE A 364 -13.04 1.78 -4.88
C ILE A 364 -12.85 1.28 -6.34
N LEU A 365 -11.98 1.90 -7.13
CA LEU A 365 -11.68 1.54 -8.53
C LEU A 365 -10.17 1.37 -8.78
N SER A 366 -9.80 0.81 -9.95
CA SER A 366 -8.41 0.73 -10.41
C SER A 366 -7.78 2.12 -10.62
N PHE A 367 -6.53 2.32 -10.17
CA PHE A 367 -5.81 3.58 -10.30
C PHE A 367 -5.23 3.88 -11.70
N ASN A 368 -5.60 3.10 -12.72
CA ASN A 368 -5.11 3.24 -14.10
C ASN A 368 -5.51 4.57 -14.80
N LYS A 369 -6.51 5.28 -14.28
CA LYS A 369 -6.91 6.63 -14.75
C LYS A 369 -6.60 7.75 -13.75
N VAL A 370 -5.84 7.45 -12.70
CA VAL A 370 -5.77 8.33 -11.53
C VAL A 370 -4.51 9.17 -11.53
N ASP A 371 -4.74 10.47 -11.35
CA ASP A 371 -3.73 11.50 -11.25
C ASP A 371 -3.16 11.55 -9.81
N VAL A 372 -1.89 11.89 -9.69
CA VAL A 372 -1.15 12.07 -8.43
C VAL A 372 -0.25 13.29 -8.67
N GLN A 373 -0.78 14.50 -8.45
CA GLN A 373 -0.23 15.72 -9.05
C GLN A 373 1.14 16.09 -8.51
N ARG A 374 1.33 16.06 -7.18
CA ARG A 374 2.58 16.48 -6.56
C ARG A 374 2.72 16.08 -5.10
N THR A 375 3.98 16.12 -4.65
CA THR A 375 4.43 15.75 -3.30
C THR A 375 5.31 16.82 -2.64
N GLU A 376 5.12 18.11 -2.98
CA GLU A 376 5.65 19.20 -2.13
C GLU A 376 5.13 19.00 -0.69
N ALA A 377 6.02 19.12 0.30
CA ALA A 377 5.77 18.81 1.71
C ALA A 377 5.18 17.40 2.01
N TRP A 378 5.35 16.41 1.12
CA TRP A 378 5.15 14.98 1.43
C TRP A 378 3.68 14.53 1.56
N HIS A 379 2.85 14.99 0.62
CA HIS A 379 1.45 14.61 0.43
C HIS A 379 1.32 13.81 -0.86
N ALA A 380 0.36 12.89 -0.95
CA ALA A 380 -0.15 12.48 -2.25
C ALA A 380 -1.47 13.22 -2.49
N ASP A 381 -1.44 14.28 -3.30
CA ASP A 381 -2.67 14.85 -3.85
C ASP A 381 -3.11 13.99 -5.05
N ILE A 382 -4.12 13.16 -4.82
CA ILE A 382 -4.58 12.14 -5.76
C ILE A 382 -5.91 12.59 -6.36
N LYS A 383 -5.83 13.52 -7.33
CA LYS A 383 -7.03 14.05 -7.98
C LYS A 383 -7.65 13.00 -8.90
N MET A 384 -8.96 13.00 -8.94
CA MET A 384 -9.75 12.15 -9.82
C MET A 384 -10.95 12.91 -10.36
N SER A 385 -11.41 12.49 -11.54
CA SER A 385 -12.58 13.04 -12.22
C SER A 385 -13.92 12.72 -11.53
N GLU A 386 -13.91 11.89 -10.48
CA GLU A 386 -15.08 11.45 -9.71
C GLU A 386 -14.74 11.57 -8.21
N GLU A 387 -15.47 12.39 -7.45
CA GLU A 387 -15.14 12.77 -6.04
C GLU A 387 -15.03 11.60 -5.05
N PHE A 388 -15.63 10.46 -5.37
CA PHE A 388 -15.88 9.36 -4.42
C PHE A 388 -14.90 8.20 -4.50
N VAL A 389 -13.90 8.29 -5.39
CA VAL A 389 -13.09 7.12 -5.76
C VAL A 389 -11.97 6.80 -4.76
N GLN A 390 -11.35 7.80 -4.11
CA GLN A 390 -10.29 7.61 -3.09
C GLN A 390 -10.84 7.85 -1.70
N ARG A 391 -10.30 7.13 -0.70
CA ARG A 391 -10.46 7.49 0.71
C ARG A 391 -9.13 7.48 1.44
N ILE A 392 -9.01 8.38 2.41
CA ILE A 392 -7.88 8.46 3.35
C ILE A 392 -8.33 7.76 4.63
N TYR A 393 -7.55 6.80 5.11
CA TYR A 393 -7.70 6.19 6.41
C TYR A 393 -6.52 6.55 7.29
N VAL A 394 -6.81 7.02 8.50
CA VAL A 394 -5.81 7.23 9.55
C VAL A 394 -6.24 6.39 10.74
N ASN A 395 -5.26 5.81 11.44
CA ASN A 395 -5.55 5.05 12.65
C ASN A 395 -6.26 5.96 13.68
N GLY A 396 -7.39 5.53 14.25
CA GLY A 396 -8.11 6.30 15.28
C GLY A 396 -7.28 6.55 16.56
N GLN A 397 -6.18 5.82 16.77
CA GLN A 397 -5.21 6.03 17.85
C GLN A 397 -4.11 7.06 17.49
N ALA A 398 -4.10 7.59 16.26
CA ALA A 398 -3.15 8.64 15.85
C ALA A 398 -3.40 9.90 16.67
N ARG A 399 -2.36 10.46 17.31
CA ARG A 399 -2.47 11.69 18.09
C ARG A 399 -1.78 12.86 17.43
N CYS A 400 -2.44 14.01 17.51
CA CYS A 400 -1.88 15.33 17.28
C CYS A 400 -0.90 15.71 18.41
N PRO A 401 0.00 16.69 18.18
CA PRO A 401 0.86 17.20 19.25
C PRO A 401 0.02 17.89 20.34
N LEU A 402 0.54 17.93 21.57
CA LEU A 402 -0.15 18.55 22.73
C LEU A 402 -0.41 20.07 22.59
N TRP A 403 0.19 20.71 21.58
CA TRP A 403 -0.04 22.12 21.27
C TRP A 403 -1.18 22.36 20.26
N ALA A 404 -1.69 21.33 19.59
CA ALA A 404 -2.83 21.41 18.67
C ALA A 404 -4.14 21.81 19.38
N GLY A 405 -5.14 22.22 18.59
CA GLY A 405 -6.52 22.42 19.04
C GLY A 405 -7.30 21.13 19.23
N ASN A 406 -6.94 20.07 18.48
CA ASN A 406 -7.51 18.73 18.56
C ASN A 406 -6.50 17.69 19.09
N VAL A 407 -6.98 16.69 19.83
CA VAL A 407 -6.15 15.57 20.33
C VAL A 407 -5.91 14.50 19.25
N TRP A 408 -6.90 14.32 18.37
CA TRP A 408 -6.94 13.30 17.32
C TRP A 408 -7.08 14.00 15.96
N PRO A 409 -6.36 13.58 14.91
CA PRO A 409 -6.52 14.15 13.58
C PRO A 409 -7.96 14.01 13.05
N GLY A 410 -8.39 14.97 12.23
CA GLY A 410 -9.65 14.89 11.48
C GLY A 410 -9.64 13.78 10.42
N ALA A 411 -10.77 13.58 9.74
CA ALA A 411 -10.97 12.49 8.78
C ALA A 411 -9.92 12.42 7.65
N GLU A 412 -9.31 13.54 7.26
CA GLU A 412 -8.25 13.59 6.23
C GLU A 412 -6.84 13.34 6.77
N GLY A 413 -6.69 13.20 8.09
CA GLY A 413 -5.41 13.09 8.79
C GLY A 413 -4.77 14.41 9.20
N ASN A 414 -5.50 15.53 9.16
CA ASN A 414 -5.03 16.84 9.60
C ASN A 414 -5.16 17.04 11.11
N CYS A 415 -4.16 17.66 11.72
CA CYS A 415 -4.31 18.34 13.01
C CYS A 415 -4.72 19.80 12.78
N GLN A 416 -5.33 20.42 13.79
CA GLN A 416 -5.76 21.80 13.77
C GLN A 416 -4.96 22.63 14.77
N CYS A 417 -4.69 23.89 14.45
CA CYS A 417 -4.20 24.82 15.46
C CYS A 417 -5.27 25.11 16.51
N LYS A 418 -4.86 25.69 17.64
CA LYS A 418 -5.80 26.13 18.67
C LYS A 418 -6.66 27.28 18.14
N THR A 419 -7.88 27.39 18.66
CA THR A 419 -8.73 28.56 18.45
C THR A 419 -7.93 29.84 18.69
N ASP A 420 -8.12 30.83 17.82
CA ASP A 420 -7.41 32.12 17.79
C ASP A 420 -5.91 32.07 17.40
N PHE A 421 -5.35 30.89 17.11
CA PHE A 421 -3.99 30.74 16.54
C PHE A 421 -4.04 30.38 15.06
N LYS A 422 -3.03 30.85 14.30
CA LYS A 422 -2.79 30.44 12.91
C LYS A 422 -1.57 29.55 12.82
N CYS A 423 -1.70 28.42 12.13
CA CYS A 423 -0.59 27.53 11.83
C CYS A 423 0.35 28.19 10.81
N ALA A 424 1.62 28.34 11.16
CA ALA A 424 2.64 28.81 10.22
C ALA A 424 3.86 27.90 10.24
N THR A 425 4.48 27.69 9.08
CA THR A 425 5.82 27.10 9.04
C THR A 425 6.82 28.07 9.67
N LYS A 426 8.00 27.57 10.10
CA LYS A 426 9.12 28.41 10.56
C LYS A 426 9.58 29.48 9.56
N ALA A 427 9.18 29.39 8.29
CA ALA A 427 9.42 30.38 7.25
C ALA A 427 8.27 31.41 7.07
N GLY A 428 7.25 31.39 7.94
CA GLY A 428 6.09 32.30 7.89
C GLY A 428 5.08 31.99 6.79
N LYS A 429 5.10 30.79 6.20
CA LYS A 429 4.13 30.32 5.19
C LYS A 429 2.99 29.55 5.87
N SER A 430 1.85 29.44 5.20
CA SER A 430 0.77 28.51 5.58
C SER A 430 1.31 27.07 5.70
N CYS A 431 0.76 26.32 6.65
CA CYS A 431 1.19 24.96 6.94
C CYS A 431 0.70 23.94 5.91
N PRO A 432 1.47 22.89 5.58
CA PRO A 432 1.02 21.83 4.69
C PRO A 432 -0.14 21.02 5.30
N SER A 433 -1.24 20.86 4.56
CA SER A 433 -2.44 20.11 4.95
C SER A 433 -2.84 19.04 3.91
N ALA A 434 -3.72 18.11 4.25
CA ALA A 434 -4.11 16.98 3.40
C ALA A 434 -4.54 17.40 1.97
N LYS A 435 -4.53 16.43 1.03
CA LYS A 435 -4.78 16.66 -0.40
C LYS A 435 -3.81 17.67 -1.05
N GLY A 436 -2.56 17.74 -0.57
CA GLY A 436 -1.51 18.62 -1.08
C GLY A 436 -1.79 20.13 -0.94
N GLN A 437 -2.68 20.50 -0.03
CA GLN A 437 -3.04 21.89 0.20
C GLN A 437 -2.11 22.55 1.23
N THR A 438 -2.27 23.85 1.43
CA THR A 438 -1.75 24.52 2.62
C THR A 438 -2.90 25.25 3.32
N SER A 439 -2.84 25.32 4.65
CA SER A 439 -3.86 25.91 5.51
C SER A 439 -3.18 26.72 6.61
N ASP A 440 -3.85 27.77 7.08
CA ASP A 440 -3.45 28.53 8.27
C ASP A 440 -4.24 28.10 9.52
N VAL A 441 -5.09 27.07 9.41
CA VAL A 441 -5.82 26.46 10.54
C VAL A 441 -5.59 24.95 10.69
N ASP A 442 -5.17 24.27 9.61
CA ASP A 442 -4.82 22.84 9.59
C ASP A 442 -3.33 22.62 9.28
N PHE A 443 -2.78 21.51 9.77
CA PHE A 443 -1.43 21.06 9.45
C PHE A 443 -1.33 19.53 9.48
N LEU A 444 -0.42 18.93 8.71
CA LEU A 444 -0.10 17.51 8.86
C LEU A 444 0.54 17.23 10.22
N PRO A 445 0.18 16.14 10.92
CA PRO A 445 0.87 15.70 12.13
C PRO A 445 2.40 15.59 11.98
N TYR A 446 2.89 15.25 10.78
CA TYR A 446 4.32 15.28 10.44
C TYR A 446 4.98 16.64 10.70
N CYS A 447 4.31 17.76 10.38
CA CYS A 447 4.89 19.10 10.49
C CYS A 447 5.13 19.53 11.95
N ALA A 448 4.61 18.80 12.94
CA ALA A 448 4.94 19.01 14.35
C ALA A 448 6.21 18.26 14.82
N GLU A 449 6.80 17.42 13.98
CA GLU A 449 7.98 16.64 14.32
C GLU A 449 9.27 17.47 14.21
N PRO A 450 10.24 17.34 15.15
CA PRO A 450 11.47 18.13 15.15
C PRO A 450 12.44 17.79 14.01
N TRP A 451 12.17 16.73 13.25
CA TRP A 451 12.88 16.31 12.05
C TRP A 451 12.12 16.65 10.76
N ALA A 452 11.01 17.41 10.84
CA ALA A 452 10.34 17.92 9.66
C ALA A 452 11.14 19.04 8.97
N GLU A 453 10.91 19.23 7.67
CA GLU A 453 11.48 20.35 6.90
C GLU A 453 10.57 21.58 7.08
N ASP A 454 9.32 21.48 6.64
CA ASP A 454 8.25 22.43 6.92
C ASP A 454 7.69 22.23 8.33
N GLN A 455 8.47 22.61 9.35
CA GLN A 455 8.04 22.58 10.75
C GLN A 455 7.00 23.67 11.01
N CYS A 456 5.84 23.25 11.52
CA CYS A 456 4.70 24.09 11.90
C CYS A 456 4.71 24.42 13.39
N GLN A 457 4.23 25.62 13.71
CA GLN A 457 4.14 26.24 15.04
C GLN A 457 2.93 27.18 15.11
#